data_AF-A0A7U4QJY9-F1
#
_entry.id   AF-A0A7U4QJY9-F1
#
_cell.length_a   1.000
_cell.length_b   1.000
_cell.length_c   1.000
_cell.angle_alpha   90.00
_cell.angle_beta   90.00
_cell.angle_gamma   90.00
#
_symmetry.space_group_name_H-M   'P 1'
#
loop_
_entity.id
_entity.type
_entity.pdbx_description
1 polymer ?
#
loop_
_entity_poly.entity_id
_entity_poly.type
_entity_poly.pdbx_seq_one_letter_code
_entity_poly.pdbx_strand_id
1 'polypeptide(L)' 'MNKKTIMLSKEKETKNTIRYREETEGQPPVVQTIYIQKWFTGSPAPEKIRVTIEPLS' A
#
# COMPACT_ATOMS: atom_id res chain seq x y z
N MET A 1 20.15 -6.19 -7.02
CA MET A 1 18.83 -6.61 -7.55
C MET A 1 17.85 -6.74 -6.40
N ASN A 2 17.15 -5.67 -6.03
CA ASN A 2 16.21 -5.69 -4.90
C ASN A 2 14.80 -5.33 -5.40
N LYS A 3 14.14 -6.30 -6.04
CA LYS A 3 12.71 -6.24 -6.31
C LYS A 3 11.98 -6.87 -5.12
N LYS A 4 11.07 -6.12 -4.49
CA LYS A 4 10.28 -6.62 -3.37
C LYS A 4 8.81 -6.28 -3.56
N THR A 5 7.96 -7.31 -3.47
CA THR A 5 6.51 -7.14 -3.44
C THR A 5 6.03 -7.27 -2.01
N ILE A 6 5.25 -6.30 -1.56
CA ILE A 6 4.67 -6.24 -0.22
C ILE A 6 3.14 -6.19 -0.31
N MET A 7 2.48 -6.68 0.74
CA MET A 7 1.04 -6.59 0.92
C MET A 7 0.73 -5.42 1.86
N LEU A 8 -0.27 -4.62 1.49
CA LEU A 8 -0.82 -3.62 2.38
C LEU A 8 -2.33 -3.82 2.53
N SER A 9 -2.82 -3.61 3.74
CA SER A 9 -4.24 -3.68 4.08
C SER A 9 -4.81 -2.27 4.26
N LYS A 10 -6.05 -2.09 3.81
CA LYS A 10 -6.80 -0.84 3.96
C LYS A 10 -6.97 -0.57 5.44
N GLU A 11 -6.51 0.58 5.88
CA GLU A 11 -6.53 0.95 7.28
C GLU A 11 -7.64 1.96 7.55
N LYS A 12 -7.74 3.01 6.74
CA LYS A 12 -8.83 4.00 6.83
C LYS A 12 -9.01 4.79 5.55
N GLU A 13 -10.17 5.39 5.42
CA GLU A 13 -10.46 6.39 4.39
C GLU A 13 -10.34 7.81 4.95
N THR A 14 -9.92 8.75 4.10
CA THR A 14 -9.98 10.20 4.36
C THR A 14 -10.91 10.85 3.33
N LYS A 15 -10.91 12.20 3.25
CA LYS A 15 -11.69 12.94 2.25
C LYS A 15 -11.39 12.48 0.82
N ASN A 16 -10.11 12.42 0.45
CA ASN A 16 -9.69 12.20 -0.94
C ASN A 16 -8.86 10.93 -1.15
N THR A 17 -8.41 10.29 -0.07
CA THR A 17 -7.47 9.16 -0.16
C THR A 17 -7.90 7.98 0.68
N ILE A 18 -7.31 6.83 0.40
CA ILE A 18 -7.38 5.62 1.20
C ILE A 18 -5.97 5.35 1.70
N ARG A 19 -5.86 5.19 3.03
CA ARG A 19 -4.60 4.86 3.68
C ARG A 19 -4.49 3.34 3.78
N TYR A 20 -3.45 2.80 3.17
CA TYR A 20 -3.05 1.41 3.27
C TYR A 20 -1.82 1.29 4.17
N ARG A 21 -1.76 0.25 5.00
CA ARG A 21 -0.65 -0.05 5.90
C ARG A 21 -0.05 -1.40 5.56
N GLU A 22 1.28 -1.47 5.50
CA GLU A 22 2.02 -2.71 5.25
C GLU A 22 1.83 -3.71 6.39
N GLU A 23 1.59 -4.97 6.03
CA GLU A 23 1.55 -6.09 6.98
C GLU A 23 2.99 -6.53 7.26
N THR A 24 3.42 -6.51 8.53
CA THR A 24 4.79 -6.91 8.91
C THR A 24 4.78 -8.14 9.82
N GLU A 25 5.71 -9.06 9.54
CA GLU A 25 5.91 -10.30 10.33
C GLU A 25 7.23 -10.22 11.10
N GLY A 26 7.35 -9.22 11.99
CA GLY A 26 8.51 -9.07 12.89
C GLY A 26 9.71 -8.29 12.33
N GLN A 27 9.62 -7.77 11.10
CA GLN A 27 10.60 -6.82 10.55
C GLN A 27 10.01 -5.40 10.46
N PRO A 28 10.86 -4.35 10.45
CA PRO A 28 10.41 -3.02 10.08
C PRO A 28 9.78 -3.00 8.68
N PRO A 29 8.72 -2.21 8.45
CA PRO A 29 8.06 -2.12 7.16
C PRO A 29 8.98 -1.51 6.10
N VAL A 30 8.79 -1.90 4.84
CA VAL A 30 9.51 -1.35 3.70
C VAL A 30 9.02 0.06 3.35
N VAL A 31 7.70 0.30 3.39
CA VAL A 31 7.06 1.59 3.01
C VAL A 31 6.17 2.15 4.14
N GLN A 32 5.77 1.33 5.11
CA GLN A 32 4.92 1.65 6.26
C GLN A 32 3.47 2.01 5.89
N THR A 33 3.25 3.12 5.18
CA THR A 33 1.92 3.57 4.75
C THR A 33 1.92 4.17 3.36
N ILE A 34 0.86 3.90 2.60
CA ILE A 34 0.62 4.50 1.28
C ILE A 34 -0.76 5.14 1.27
N TYR A 35 -0.85 6.33 0.71
CA TYR A 35 -2.11 7.01 0.45
C TYR A 35 -2.40 6.93 -1.05
N ILE A 36 -3.51 6.29 -1.41
CA ILE A 36 -3.97 6.20 -2.81
C ILE A 36 -5.22 7.07 -2.96
N GLN A 37 -5.30 7.82 -4.06
CA GLN A 37 -6.44 8.67 -4.36
C GLN A 37 -7.71 7.84 -4.61
N LYS A 38 -8.83 8.26 -4.03
CA LYS A 38 -10.13 7.56 -4.15
C LYS A 38 -10.60 7.44 -5.60
N TRP A 39 -10.30 8.43 -6.44
CA TRP A 39 -10.66 8.40 -7.86
C TRP A 39 -10.02 7.21 -8.61
N PHE A 40 -8.87 6.73 -8.11
CA PHE A 40 -8.14 5.61 -8.71
C PHE A 40 -8.55 4.26 -8.13
N THR A 41 -8.82 4.17 -6.82
CA THR A 41 -9.12 2.89 -6.14
C THR A 41 -10.49 2.32 -6.45
N GLY A 42 -11.41 3.10 -7.04
CA GLY A 42 -12.79 2.69 -7.26
C GLY A 42 -13.64 2.69 -5.97
N SER A 43 -14.91 2.29 -6.12
CA SER A 43 -15.89 2.19 -5.03
C SER A 43 -16.70 0.88 -5.15
N PRO A 44 -16.57 -0.06 -4.19
CA PRO A 44 -15.72 0.02 -3.01
C PRO A 44 -14.24 -0.15 -3.37
N ALA A 45 -13.37 0.48 -2.61
CA ALA A 45 -11.93 0.30 -2.77
C ALA A 45 -11.47 -1.08 -2.25
N PRO A 46 -10.39 -1.64 -2.80
CA PRO A 46 -9.86 -2.92 -2.34
C PRO A 46 -9.44 -2.89 -0.88
N GLU A 47 -9.74 -3.96 -0.15
CA GLU A 47 -9.30 -4.15 1.24
C GLU A 47 -7.80 -4.49 1.34
N LYS A 48 -7.23 -5.11 0.30
CA LYS A 48 -5.79 -5.39 0.21
C LYS A 48 -5.22 -4.96 -1.13
N ILE A 49 -4.00 -4.48 -1.13
CA ILE A 49 -3.24 -4.14 -2.33
C ILE A 49 -1.86 -4.80 -2.32
N ARG A 50 -1.29 -4.96 -3.52
CA ARG A 50 0.09 -5.37 -3.74
C ARG A 50 0.87 -4.18 -4.28
N VAL A 51 2.02 -3.92 -3.68
CA VAL A 51 2.96 -2.90 -4.16
C VAL A 51 4.31 -3.53 -4.40
N THR A 52 4.91 -3.22 -5.54
CA THR A 52 6.23 -3.72 -5.92
C THR A 52 7.19 -2.54 -5.98
N ILE A 53 8.30 -2.66 -5.25
CA ILE A 53 9.40 -1.70 -5.24
C ILE A 53 10.56 -2.32 -6.00
N GLU A 54 11.08 -1.61 -6.99
CA GLU A 54 12.23 -2.04 -7.78
C GLU A 54 13.15 -0.85 -8.10
N PRO A 55 14.48 -1.06 -8.15
CA PRO A 55 15.42 -0.02 -8.54
C PRO A 55 15.31 0.28 -10.05
N LEU A 56 15.42 1.56 -10.41
CA LEU A 56 15.56 2.01 -11.78
C LEU A 56 17.05 2.34 -12.01
N SER A 57 17.84 1.34 -12.37
CA SER A 57 19.27 1.46 -12.70
C SER A 57 19.71 0.32 -13.58
#